data_AF-A0A955DS13-F1
#
_entry.id   AF-A0A955DS13-F1
#
_cell.length_a   1.000
_cell.length_b   1.000
_cell.length_c   1.000
_cell.angle_alpha   90.00
_cell.angle_beta   90.00
_cell.angle_gamma   90.00
#
_symmetry.space_group_name_H-M   'P 1'
#
loop_
_entity.id
_entity.type
_entity.pdbx_description
1 polymer ?
#
loop_
_entity_poly.entity_id
_entity_poly.type
_entity_poly.pdbx_seq_one_letter_code
_entity_poly.pdbx_strand_id
1 'polypeptide(L)' 'VRIIAGTLLDVGRGVIEPDEIPAILAARDRTAAGPTLPPEGLFLMWVKYGEAASCASAASPPTE' A
#
# COMPACT_ATOMS: atom_id res chain seq x y z
N VAL A 1 -1.96 1.35 4.81
CA VAL A 1 -3.15 0.61 4.31
C VAL A 1 -4.35 0.77 5.25
N ARG A 2 -4.29 0.29 6.50
CA ARG A 2 -5.43 0.35 7.44
C ARG A 2 -5.97 1.76 7.74
N ILE A 3 -5.11 2.77 7.75
CA ILE A 3 -5.51 4.19 7.89
C ILE A 3 -6.30 4.68 6.66
N ILE A 4 -5.83 4.33 5.45
CA ILE A 4 -6.53 4.69 4.20
C ILE A 4 -7.89 4.02 4.17
N ALA A 5 -7.96 2.74 4.54
CA ALA A 5 -9.23 2.02 4.62
C ALA A 5 -10.20 2.64 5.65
N GLY A 6 -9.71 3.11 6.80
CA GLY A 6 -10.53 3.82 7.78
C GLY A 6 -11.00 5.19 7.29
N THR A 7 -10.16 5.92 6.58
CA THR A 7 -10.54 7.21 5.95
C THR A 7 -11.63 7.00 4.91
N LEU A 8 -11.51 5.96 4.07
CA LEU A 8 -12.53 5.61 3.08
C LEU A 8 -13.84 5.13 3.73
N LEU A 9 -13.77 4.50 4.90
CA LEU A 9 -14.97 4.13 5.66
C LEU A 9 -15.74 5.35 6.13
N ASP A 10 -15.04 6.39 6.61
CA ASP A 10 -15.66 7.66 7.02
C ASP A 10 -16.28 8.39 5.82
N VAL A 11 -15.64 8.33 4.65
CA VAL A 11 -16.21 8.84 3.39
C VAL A 11 -17.47 8.06 3.01
N GLY A 12 -17.44 6.73 3.07
CA GLY A 12 -18.61 5.89 2.81
C GLY A 12 -19.77 6.09 3.81
N ARG A 13 -19.48 6.63 4.99
CA ARG A 13 -20.47 7.02 6.01
C ARG A 13 -20.95 8.47 5.88
N GLY A 14 -20.34 9.27 5.00
CA GLY A 14 -20.63 10.70 4.85
C GLY A 14 -20.09 11.57 5.99
N VAL A 15 -19.09 11.10 6.73
CA VAL A 15 -18.40 11.89 7.78
C VAL A 15 -17.36 12.83 7.16
N ILE A 16 -16.74 12.39 6.06
CA ILE A 16 -15.75 13.14 5.28
C ILE A 16 -16.25 13.19 3.84
N GLU A 17 -16.20 14.36 3.21
CA GLU A 17 -16.53 14.45 1.79
C GLU A 17 -15.40 13.86 0.92
N PRO A 18 -15.71 13.18 -0.20
CA PRO A 18 -14.69 12.59 -1.06
C PRO A 18 -13.71 13.63 -1.64
N ASP A 19 -14.15 14.88 -1.82
CA ASP A 19 -13.33 16.01 -2.25
C ASP A 19 -12.29 16.48 -1.20
N GLU A 20 -12.38 16.03 0.05
CA GLU A 20 -11.41 16.35 1.10
C GLU A 20 -10.20 15.41 1.09
N ILE A 21 -10.30 14.23 0.45
CA ILE A 21 -9.20 13.24 0.37
C ILE A 21 -7.90 13.86 -0.18
N PRO A 22 -7.90 14.65 -1.27
CA PRO A 22 -6.69 15.29 -1.78
C PRO A 22 -6.03 16.20 -0.75
N ALA A 23 -6.82 16.94 0.04
CA ALA A 23 -6.31 17.82 1.09
C ALA A 23 -5.67 17.02 2.24
N ILE A 24 -6.30 15.91 2.65
CA ILE A 24 -5.77 14.99 3.68
C ILE A 24 -4.44 14.39 3.22
N LEU A 25 -4.34 13.97 1.95
CA LEU A 25 -3.09 13.44 1.39
C LEU A 25 -1.99 14.52 1.29
N ALA A 26 -2.37 15.75 0.92
CA ALA A 26 -1.45 16.88 0.84
C ALA A 26 -0.92 17.31 2.22
N ALA A 27 -1.75 17.23 3.26
CA ALA A 27 -1.38 17.58 4.63
C ALA A 27 -0.25 16.70 5.18
N ARG A 28 -0.10 15.46 4.68
CA ARG A 28 0.89 14.46 5.16
C ARG A 28 0.83 14.24 6.68
N ASP A 29 -0.31 14.52 7.27
CA ASP A 29 -0.55 14.38 8.70
C ASP A 29 -1.49 13.21 8.96
N ARG A 30 -1.06 12.32 9.86
CA ARG A 30 -1.85 11.15 10.28
C ARG A 30 -3.12 11.54 11.05
N THR A 31 -3.15 12.73 11.66
CA THR A 31 -4.31 13.19 12.45
C THR A 31 -5.45 13.67 11.56
N ALA A 32 -5.14 14.08 10.33
CA ALA A 32 -6.12 14.47 9.32
C ALA A 32 -6.78 13.26 8.64
N ALA A 33 -6.25 12.05 8.82
CA ALA A 33 -6.80 10.83 8.26
C ALA A 33 -7.77 10.15 9.23
N GLY A 34 -8.64 9.29 8.69
CA GLY A 34 -9.59 8.50 9.48
C GLY A 34 -8.92 7.49 10.43
N PRO A 35 -9.73 6.80 11.26
CA PRO A 35 -9.24 5.92 12.30
C PRO A 35 -8.42 4.75 11.73
N THR A 36 -7.47 4.24 12.53
CA THR A 36 -6.75 3.02 12.15
C THR A 36 -7.67 1.81 12.33
N LEU A 37 -8.06 1.17 11.23
CA LEU A 37 -8.91 -0.01 11.30
C LEU A 37 -8.21 -1.22 11.96
N PRO A 38 -9.01 -2.13 12.56
CA PRO A 38 -8.55 -3.40 13.08
C PRO A 38 -7.72 -4.22 12.06
N PRO A 39 -6.71 -4.99 12.50
CA PRO A 39 -5.90 -5.81 11.60
C PRO A 39 -6.62 -7.04 11.04
N GLU A 40 -7.69 -7.51 11.68
CA GLU A 40 -8.36 -8.79 11.35
C GLU A 40 -8.98 -8.80 9.94
N GLY A 41 -9.22 -7.62 9.34
CA GLY A 41 -9.78 -7.48 7.99
C GLY A 41 -8.75 -7.32 6.86
N LEU A 42 -7.45 -7.32 7.16
CA LEU A 42 -6.40 -7.09 6.15
C LEU A 42 -5.72 -8.40 5.75
N PHE A 43 -5.83 -8.77 4.47
CA PHE A 43 -5.19 -9.96 3.91
C PHE A 43 -4.26 -9.60 2.75
N LEU A 44 -3.04 -10.14 2.76
CA LEU A 44 -2.13 -10.07 1.62
C LEU A 44 -2.60 -11.09 0.57
N MET A 45 -3.03 -10.61 -0.60
CA MET A 45 -3.56 -11.49 -1.63
C MET A 45 -2.49 -12.10 -2.53
N TRP A 46 -1.50 -11.32 -2.95
CA TRP A 46 -0.46 -11.77 -3.88
C TRP A 46 0.75 -10.85 -3.79
N VAL A 47 1.92 -11.41 -4.08
CA VAL A 47 3.18 -10.69 -4.18
C VAL A 47 3.72 -10.92 -5.58
N LYS A 48 3.93 -9.82 -6.32
CA LYS A 48 4.57 -9.88 -7.64
C LYS A 48 6.05 -9.59 -7.48
N TYR A 49 6.88 -10.59 -7.77
CA TYR A 49 8.31 -10.39 -7.96
C TYR A 49 8.53 -9.97 -9.42
N GLY A 50 9.38 -8.96 -9.65
CA GLY A 50 9.82 -8.62 -11.00
C GLY A 50 10.59 -9.77 -11.62
N GLU A 51 10.76 -9.77 -12.95
CA GLU A 51 11.75 -10.66 -13.57
C GLU A 51 13.07 -10.46 -12.85
N ALA A 52 13.65 -11.55 -12.37
CA ALA A 52 14.96 -11.53 -11.72
C ALA A 52 15.89 -10.76 -12.65
N ALA A 53 16.40 -9.61 -12.18
CA ALA A 53 17.46 -8.89 -12.87
C ALA A 53 18.49 -9.95 -13.27
N SER A 54 18.71 -10.06 -14.58
CA SER A 54 19.48 -11.11 -15.22
C SER A 54 20.82 -11.32 -14.53
N CYS A 55 20.90 -12.27 -13.61
CA CYS A 55 22.15 -12.89 -13.23
C CYS A 55 22.46 -13.99 -14.25
N ALA A 56 22.65 -13.58 -15.50
CA ALA A 56 23.23 -14.39 -16.56
C ALA A 56 24.46 -13.65 -17.09
N SER A 57 25.48 -13.56 -16.25
CA SER A 57 26.82 -13.17 -16.69
C SER A 57 27.82 -14.21 -16.18
N ALA A 58 28.14 -15.12 -17.08
CA ALA A 58 29.38 -15.90 -17.17
C ALA A 58 29.78 -16.75 -15.96
N ALA A 59 29.25 -17.97 -15.89
CA ALA A 59 30.03 -19.10 -15.41
C ALA A 59 30.32 -19.99 -16.63
N SER A 60 31.49 -19.80 -17.25
CA SER A 60 32.02 -20.82 -18.16
C SER A 60 32.33 -22.08 -17.34
N PRO A 61 32.06 -23.29 -17.84
CA PRO A 61 32.31 -24.51 -17.10
C PRO A 61 33.81 -24.67 -16.82
N PRO A 62 34.23 -25.07 -15.60
CA PRO A 62 35.61 -25.50 -15.38
C PRO A 62 35.84 -26.77 -16.21
N THR A 63 36.80 -26.71 -17.13
CA THR A 63 37.33 -27.89 -17.79
C THR A 63 38.48 -28.39 -16.93
N GLU A 64 38.21 -29.41 -16.10
CA GLU A 64 39.15 -30.50 -15.77
C GLU A 64 38.43 -31.65 -15.07
#